data_AF-A0A091E0Q2-F1
#
_entry.id   AF-A0A091E0Q2-F1
#
_cell.length_a   1.000
_cell.length_b   1.000
_cell.length_c   1.000
_cell.angle_alpha   90.00
_cell.angle_beta   90.00
_cell.angle_gamma   90.00
#
_symmetry.space_group_name_H-M   'P 1'
#
loop_
_entity.id
_entity.type
_entity.pdbx_description
1 polymer ?
#
loop_
_entity_poly.entity_id
_entity_poly.type
_entity_poly.pdbx_seq_one_letter_code
_entity_poly.pdbx_strand_id
1 'polypeptide(L)'
;MRLYFYGMHGITLDVLVSSAQSFARSPDARMLGFSSPYRCLLHSLTHFALEKLYLQQPRCPSAFVFNFLLGAGGSSSQGLPDLLRFLFFGMHGFLDEIFFTFFFNVLGRGDGTSSGHTSLWSFLMYGSCSFVVEKLYFHLHYSRGWGTWKRVPVYVIFIYAWELSWGLGLRTCGACSWDYSHYPLNFMGLITLLYLPGWIFLSVYQDLLSNVLWRVQYVPAN
;
A
#
# COMPACT_ATOMS: atom_id res chain seq x y z
N MET A 1 5.85 7.77 12.33
CA MET A 1 6.33 6.81 11.31
C MET A 1 6.46 5.37 11.82
N ARG A 2 7.07 5.10 12.99
CA ARG A 2 7.30 3.71 13.45
C ARG A 2 6.01 2.89 13.66
N LEU A 3 5.03 3.39 14.42
CA LEU A 3 3.75 2.70 14.60
C LEU A 3 3.05 2.44 13.26
N TYR A 4 3.08 3.41 12.35
CA TYR A 4 2.50 3.26 11.01
C TYR A 4 3.17 2.12 10.23
N PHE A 5 4.50 2.03 10.24
CA PHE A 5 5.22 0.93 9.61
C PHE A 5 4.90 -0.43 10.25
N TYR A 6 4.79 -0.49 11.58
CA TYR A 6 4.41 -1.71 12.29
C TYR A 6 3.00 -2.18 11.90
N GLY A 7 2.04 -1.26 11.81
CA GLY A 7 0.69 -1.55 11.33
C GLY A 7 0.70 -2.08 9.90
N MET A 8 1.35 -1.39 8.96
CA MET A 8 1.44 -1.83 7.57
C MET A 8 2.09 -3.20 7.42
N HIS A 9 3.20 -3.44 8.13
CA HIS A 9 3.89 -4.73 8.09
C HIS A 9 3.00 -5.85 8.62
N GLY A 10 2.30 -5.62 9.73
CA GLY A 10 1.35 -6.59 10.29
C GLY A 10 0.19 -6.89 9.34
N ILE A 11 -0.40 -5.87 8.71
CA ILE A 11 -1.43 -6.06 7.67
C ILE A 11 -0.88 -6.88 6.50
N THR A 12 0.34 -6.58 6.06
CA THR A 12 0.98 -7.30 4.96
C THR A 12 1.15 -8.78 5.29
N LEU A 13 1.60 -9.10 6.50
CA LEU A 13 1.70 -10.48 6.97
C LEU A 13 0.34 -11.18 7.03
N ASP A 14 -0.68 -10.51 7.57
CA ASP A 14 -2.04 -11.07 7.61
C ASP A 14 -2.54 -11.44 6.21
N VAL A 15 -2.36 -10.53 5.25
CA VAL A 15 -2.76 -10.71 3.85
C VAL A 15 -1.99 -11.86 3.20
N LEU A 16 -0.66 -11.90 3.34
CA LEU A 16 0.18 -12.96 2.78
C LEU A 16 -0.19 -14.34 3.34
N VAL A 17 -0.33 -14.44 4.66
CA VAL A 17 -0.64 -15.71 5.33
C VAL A 17 -2.05 -16.18 4.99
N SER A 18 -3.05 -15.31 5.07
CA SER A 18 -4.44 -15.67 4.76
C SER A 18 -4.62 -16.03 3.30
N SER A 19 -3.95 -15.33 2.39
CA SER A 19 -3.96 -15.65 0.95
C SER A 19 -3.29 -17.00 0.66
N ALA A 20 -2.10 -17.25 1.21
CA ALA A 20 -1.41 -18.53 1.04
C ALA A 20 -2.23 -19.71 1.60
N GLN A 21 -2.85 -19.55 2.77
CA GLN A 21 -3.73 -20.55 3.36
C GLN A 21 -4.98 -20.80 2.49
N SER A 22 -5.57 -19.74 1.95
CA SER A 22 -6.74 -19.84 1.07
C SER A 22 -6.39 -20.57 -0.22
N PHE A 23 -5.29 -20.18 -0.87
CA PHE A 23 -4.80 -20.79 -2.11
C PHE A 23 -4.44 -22.28 -1.92
N ALA A 24 -3.83 -22.64 -0.79
CA ALA A 24 -3.51 -24.03 -0.47
C ALA A 24 -4.76 -24.92 -0.30
N ARG A 25 -5.91 -24.33 0.09
CA ARG A 25 -7.18 -25.06 0.24
C ARG A 25 -7.99 -25.09 -1.06
N SER A 26 -8.01 -23.98 -1.79
CA SER A 26 -8.75 -23.79 -3.02
C SER A 26 -7.95 -22.87 -3.94
N PRO A 27 -7.31 -23.41 -5.00
CA PRO A 27 -6.51 -22.61 -5.92
C PRO A 27 -7.36 -21.58 -6.67
N ASP A 28 -7.41 -20.35 -6.15
CA ASP A 28 -8.02 -19.18 -6.81
C ASP A 28 -6.92 -18.20 -7.23
N ALA A 29 -6.85 -17.92 -8.53
CA ALA A 29 -5.86 -17.02 -9.14
C ALA A 29 -5.96 -15.57 -8.62
N ARG A 30 -7.09 -15.18 -8.01
CA ARG A 30 -7.25 -13.86 -7.37
C ARG A 30 -6.43 -13.70 -6.10
N MET A 31 -6.06 -14.81 -5.44
CA MET A 31 -5.20 -14.82 -4.25
C MET A 31 -5.62 -13.79 -3.18
N LEU A 32 -6.91 -13.80 -2.80
CA LEU A 32 -7.43 -12.86 -1.81
C LEU A 32 -6.85 -13.12 -0.40
N GLY A 33 -6.46 -12.04 0.27
CA GLY A 33 -6.07 -12.02 1.67
C GLY A 33 -6.93 -11.04 2.47
N PHE A 34 -6.92 -11.21 3.79
CA PHE A 34 -7.86 -10.56 4.71
C PHE A 34 -7.14 -9.93 5.89
N SER A 35 -7.57 -8.74 6.29
CA SER A 35 -7.22 -8.12 7.57
C SER A 35 -8.22 -7.02 7.93
N SER A 36 -7.98 -6.26 8.98
CA SER A 36 -8.87 -5.18 9.41
C SER A 36 -8.12 -4.00 10.03
N PRO A 37 -8.72 -2.80 10.04
CA PRO A 37 -8.17 -1.64 10.77
C PRO A 37 -7.86 -1.93 12.24
N TYR A 38 -8.66 -2.78 12.90
CA TYR A 38 -8.43 -3.19 14.28
C TYR A 38 -7.15 -4.02 14.43
N ARG A 39 -6.88 -4.94 13.48
CA ARG A 39 -5.63 -5.71 13.44
C ARG A 39 -4.43 -4.82 13.14
N CYS A 40 -4.57 -3.83 12.27
CA CYS A 40 -3.52 -2.82 12.04
C CYS A 40 -3.10 -2.14 13.35
N LEU A 41 -4.09 -1.69 14.16
CA LEU A 41 -3.83 -1.07 15.45
C LEU A 41 -3.17 -2.07 16.42
N LEU A 42 -3.67 -3.30 16.48
CA LEU A 42 -3.10 -4.34 17.33
C LEU A 42 -1.63 -4.62 16.97
N HIS A 43 -1.32 -4.85 15.69
CA HIS A 43 0.05 -5.02 15.20
C HIS A 43 0.94 -3.83 15.57
N SER A 44 0.43 -2.60 15.39
CA SER A 44 1.15 -1.37 15.73
C SER A 44 1.53 -1.32 17.21
N LEU A 45 0.58 -1.65 18.10
CA LEU A 45 0.77 -1.63 19.55
C LEU A 45 1.64 -2.79 20.04
N THR A 46 1.46 -4.00 19.49
CA THR A 46 2.23 -5.19 19.84
C THR A 46 3.70 -5.01 19.45
N HIS A 47 3.99 -4.56 18.23
CA HIS A 47 5.36 -4.29 17.81
C HIS A 47 5.99 -3.16 18.64
N PHE A 48 5.24 -2.12 18.99
CA PHE A 48 5.73 -1.05 19.86
C PHE A 48 6.05 -1.56 21.27
N ALA A 49 5.19 -2.39 21.85
CA ALA A 49 5.42 -3.00 23.16
C ALA A 49 6.64 -3.93 23.14
N LEU A 50 6.75 -4.79 22.12
CA LEU A 50 7.90 -5.66 21.91
C LEU A 50 9.19 -4.86 21.79
N GLU A 51 9.18 -3.78 21.01
CA GLU A 51 10.34 -2.89 20.88
C GLU A 51 10.79 -2.36 22.25
N LYS A 52 9.86 -1.90 23.08
CA LYS A 52 10.19 -1.40 24.44
C LYS A 52 10.73 -2.49 25.35
N LEU A 53 10.18 -3.70 25.29
CA LEU A 53 10.68 -4.85 26.03
C LEU A 53 12.08 -5.26 25.57
N TYR A 54 12.33 -5.29 24.25
CA TYR A 54 13.64 -5.62 23.70
C TYR A 54 14.71 -4.60 24.05
N LEU A 55 14.39 -3.31 24.03
CA LEU A 55 15.31 -2.25 24.46
C LEU A 55 15.67 -2.33 25.95
N GLN A 56 14.86 -3.01 26.77
CA GLN A 56 15.15 -3.30 28.17
C GLN A 56 15.97 -4.57 28.38
N GLN A 57 16.21 -5.38 27.34
CA GLN A 57 17.01 -6.60 27.40
C GLN A 57 18.30 -6.50 26.53
N PRO A 58 19.43 -6.05 27.09
CA PRO A 58 20.70 -5.87 26.35
C PRO A 58 21.39 -7.18 25.92
N ARG A 59 20.73 -8.35 25.98
CA ARG A 59 21.33 -9.67 25.74
C ARG A 59 20.63 -10.55 24.68
N CYS A 60 19.60 -10.06 23.99
CA CYS A 60 18.94 -10.83 22.93
C CYS A 60 19.45 -10.46 21.52
N PRO A 61 19.91 -11.43 20.71
CA PRO A 61 20.46 -11.17 19.37
C PRO A 61 19.41 -10.72 18.33
N SER A 62 18.11 -10.74 18.64
CA SER A 62 17.03 -10.32 17.73
C SER A 62 16.95 -8.80 17.52
N ALA A 63 17.56 -7.99 18.39
CA ALA A 63 17.71 -6.55 18.15
C ALA A 63 18.51 -6.25 16.87
N PHE A 64 19.34 -7.20 16.41
CA PHE A 64 20.09 -7.11 15.17
C PHE A 64 19.20 -7.30 13.93
N VAL A 65 18.23 -8.23 13.96
CA VAL A 65 17.28 -8.46 12.85
C VAL A 65 16.31 -7.28 12.70
N PHE A 66 15.89 -6.69 13.83
CA PHE A 66 15.03 -5.51 13.84
C PHE A 66 15.74 -4.26 13.29
N ASN A 67 17.03 -4.10 13.60
CA ASN A 67 17.87 -3.06 12.99
C ASN A 67 18.26 -3.38 11.55
N PHE A 68 18.34 -4.65 11.13
CA PHE A 68 18.69 -5.02 9.77
C PHE A 68 17.56 -4.75 8.75
N LEU A 69 16.30 -4.94 9.16
CA LEU A 69 15.14 -4.57 8.33
C LEU A 69 14.88 -3.05 8.29
N LEU A 70 15.39 -2.30 9.26
CA LEU A 70 15.32 -0.82 9.33
C LEU A 70 16.64 -0.13 8.93
N GLY A 71 17.70 -0.90 8.72
CA GLY A 71 19.08 -0.43 8.63
C GLY A 71 19.90 -1.40 7.80
N ALA A 72 19.58 -1.47 6.51
CA ALA A 72 20.44 -2.12 5.53
C ALA A 72 21.53 -1.12 5.12
N GLY A 73 22.77 -1.43 5.49
CA GLY A 73 23.96 -0.64 5.18
C GLY A 73 24.18 -0.50 3.67
N GLY A 74 24.35 0.74 3.24
CA GLY A 74 24.81 1.13 1.91
C GLY A 74 25.38 2.54 1.97
N SER A 75 26.57 2.73 1.42
CA SER A 75 27.37 3.95 1.52
C SER A 75 26.75 5.15 0.78
N SER A 76 26.77 6.30 1.48
CA SER A 76 26.82 7.69 1.00
C SER A 76 25.78 8.20 -0.03
N SER A 77 24.96 9.13 0.47
CA SER A 77 24.52 10.37 -0.21
C SER A 77 23.12 10.48 -0.84
N GLN A 78 22.26 9.47 -0.89
CA GLN A 78 20.87 9.65 -1.40
C GLN A 78 19.86 8.80 -0.62
N GLY A 79 18.57 9.18 -0.68
CA GLY A 79 17.49 8.66 0.16
C GLY A 79 17.24 7.15 0.07
N LEU A 80 16.14 6.68 0.68
CA LEU A 80 15.81 5.25 0.78
C LEU A 80 15.93 4.52 -0.59
N PRO A 81 16.61 3.36 -0.69
CA PRO A 81 16.75 2.57 -1.91
C PRO A 81 15.43 2.31 -2.64
N ASP A 82 15.44 2.34 -3.97
CA ASP A 82 14.23 2.20 -4.79
C ASP A 82 13.43 0.92 -4.49
N LEU A 83 14.10 -0.20 -4.20
CA LEU A 83 13.44 -1.44 -3.78
C LEU A 83 12.66 -1.27 -2.46
N LEU A 84 13.27 -0.61 -1.47
CA LEU A 84 12.62 -0.37 -0.18
C LEU A 84 11.45 0.61 -0.33
N ARG A 85 11.54 1.58 -1.25
CA ARG A 85 10.41 2.47 -1.59
C ARG A 85 9.27 1.68 -2.22
N PHE A 86 9.57 0.79 -3.18
CA PHE A 86 8.58 -0.07 -3.80
C PHE A 86 7.88 -0.98 -2.77
N LEU A 87 8.65 -1.62 -1.89
CA LEU A 87 8.09 -2.45 -0.81
C LEU A 87 7.21 -1.62 0.13
N PHE A 88 7.64 -0.41 0.50
CA PHE A 88 6.83 0.51 1.29
C PHE A 88 5.50 0.82 0.59
N PHE A 89 5.53 1.17 -0.69
CA PHE A 89 4.31 1.48 -1.45
C PHE A 89 3.40 0.27 -1.64
N GLY A 90 3.95 -0.93 -1.82
CA GLY A 90 3.15 -2.15 -1.90
C GLY A 90 2.43 -2.46 -0.59
N MET A 91 3.13 -2.37 0.55
CA MET A 91 2.52 -2.54 1.88
C MET A 91 1.49 -1.45 2.18
N HIS A 92 1.78 -0.22 1.75
CA HIS A 92 0.85 0.89 1.91
C HIS A 92 -0.41 0.71 1.06
N GLY A 93 -0.28 0.20 -0.17
CA GLY A 93 -1.42 -0.13 -1.03
C GLY A 93 -2.32 -1.20 -0.41
N PHE A 94 -1.75 -2.22 0.24
CA PHE A 94 -2.55 -3.17 1.03
C PHE A 94 -3.29 -2.49 2.18
N LEU A 95 -2.63 -1.59 2.91
CA LEU A 95 -3.30 -0.84 3.98
C LEU A 95 -4.49 -0.05 3.42
N ASP A 96 -4.28 0.69 2.33
CA ASP A 96 -5.32 1.52 1.71
C ASP A 96 -6.51 0.68 1.25
N GLU A 97 -6.27 -0.45 0.58
CA GLU A 97 -7.34 -1.32 0.10
C GLU A 97 -8.07 -2.05 1.24
N ILE A 98 -7.38 -2.47 2.30
CA ILE A 98 -8.02 -3.06 3.49
C ILE A 98 -8.94 -2.03 4.17
N PHE A 99 -8.50 -0.78 4.30
CA PHE A 99 -9.34 0.28 4.87
C PHE A 99 -10.53 0.59 3.96
N PHE A 100 -10.28 0.74 2.65
CA PHE A 100 -11.32 0.99 1.66
C PHE A 100 -12.40 -0.10 1.68
N THR A 101 -12.01 -1.37 1.51
CA THR A 101 -12.95 -2.50 1.50
C THR A 101 -13.65 -2.68 2.85
N PHE A 102 -12.95 -2.44 3.97
CA PHE A 102 -13.57 -2.46 5.30
C PHE A 102 -14.68 -1.41 5.42
N PHE A 103 -14.43 -0.15 5.06
CA PHE A 103 -15.44 0.89 5.15
C PHE A 103 -16.60 0.64 4.19
N PHE A 104 -16.33 0.16 2.97
CA PHE A 104 -17.38 -0.24 2.04
C PHE A 104 -18.24 -1.39 2.56
N ASN A 105 -17.64 -2.39 3.20
CA ASN A 105 -18.37 -3.48 3.83
C ASN A 105 -19.24 -2.95 4.97
N VAL A 106 -18.69 -2.15 5.89
CA VAL A 106 -19.42 -1.60 7.05
C VAL A 106 -20.54 -0.63 6.64
N LEU A 107 -20.32 0.20 5.62
CA LEU A 107 -21.28 1.22 5.18
C LEU A 107 -22.30 0.70 4.16
N GLY A 108 -21.90 -0.23 3.29
CA GLY A 108 -22.65 -0.61 2.10
C GLY A 108 -23.51 -1.86 2.25
N ARG A 109 -23.14 -2.81 3.12
CA ARG A 109 -23.93 -4.03 3.33
C ARG A 109 -23.89 -4.42 4.81
N GLY A 110 -25.05 -4.53 5.45
CA GLY A 110 -25.18 -4.82 6.89
C GLY A 110 -24.72 -6.21 7.35
N ASP A 111 -23.75 -6.82 6.67
CA ASP A 111 -23.33 -8.22 6.75
C ASP A 111 -22.54 -8.52 8.03
N GLY A 112 -22.15 -7.49 8.78
CA GLY A 112 -21.42 -7.61 10.03
C GLY A 112 -19.99 -8.19 9.90
N THR A 113 -19.48 -8.39 8.67
CA THR A 113 -18.10 -8.85 8.49
C THR A 113 -17.13 -7.69 8.72
N SER A 114 -16.47 -7.69 9.87
CA SER A 114 -15.55 -6.63 10.33
C SER A 114 -14.14 -6.70 9.69
N SER A 115 -14.03 -7.29 8.50
CA SER A 115 -12.77 -7.49 7.79
C SER A 115 -12.79 -6.81 6.42
N GLY A 116 -11.70 -6.13 6.10
CA GLY A 116 -11.34 -5.77 4.73
C GLY A 116 -10.66 -6.96 4.03
N HIS A 117 -10.52 -6.84 2.71
CA HIS A 117 -9.83 -7.80 1.88
C HIS A 117 -9.05 -7.11 0.76
N THR A 118 -8.03 -7.78 0.23
CA THR A 118 -7.17 -7.30 -0.86
C THR A 118 -6.63 -8.51 -1.64
N SER A 119 -6.21 -8.33 -2.88
CA SER A 119 -5.54 -9.38 -3.67
C SER A 119 -4.03 -9.25 -3.52
N LEU A 120 -3.26 -10.36 -3.56
CA LEU A 120 -1.80 -10.24 -3.63
C LEU A 120 -1.31 -9.45 -4.84
N TRP A 121 -2.06 -9.45 -5.96
CA TRP A 121 -1.76 -8.66 -7.13
C TRP A 121 -1.84 -7.15 -6.86
N SER A 122 -2.66 -6.73 -5.88
CA SER A 122 -2.77 -5.35 -5.44
C SER A 122 -1.45 -4.80 -4.89
N PHE A 123 -0.59 -5.65 -4.30
CA PHE A 123 0.75 -5.22 -3.87
C PHE A 123 1.57 -4.70 -5.04
N LEU A 124 1.59 -5.47 -6.12
CA LEU A 124 2.35 -5.14 -7.33
C LEU A 124 1.70 -3.97 -8.05
N MET A 125 0.37 -3.97 -8.16
CA MET A 125 -0.37 -2.92 -8.86
C MET A 125 -0.21 -1.56 -8.16
N TYR A 126 -0.56 -1.47 -6.87
CA TYR A 126 -0.47 -0.21 -6.12
C TYR A 126 0.98 0.17 -5.83
N GLY A 127 1.84 -0.81 -5.51
CA GLY A 127 3.27 -0.56 -5.30
C GLY A 127 3.95 0.05 -6.52
N SER A 128 3.69 -0.51 -7.72
CA SER A 128 4.23 0.03 -8.97
C SER A 128 3.62 1.37 -9.36
N CYS A 129 2.30 1.54 -9.18
CA CYS A 129 1.62 2.79 -9.45
C CYS A 129 2.20 3.93 -8.61
N SER A 130 2.24 3.77 -7.29
CA SER A 130 2.74 4.78 -6.36
C SER A 130 4.23 5.07 -6.55
N PHE A 131 5.04 4.05 -6.89
CA PHE A 131 6.44 4.24 -7.24
C PHE A 131 6.62 5.13 -8.48
N VAL A 132 5.85 4.88 -9.56
CA VAL A 132 5.92 5.70 -10.78
C VAL A 132 5.38 7.10 -10.53
N VAL A 133 4.25 7.23 -9.81
CA VAL A 133 3.67 8.52 -9.43
C VAL A 133 4.64 9.35 -8.59
N GLU A 134 5.43 8.72 -7.72
CA GLU A 134 6.47 9.43 -6.96
C GLU A 134 7.58 9.99 -7.88
N LYS A 135 8.06 9.20 -8.86
CA LYS A 135 9.05 9.71 -9.83
C LYS A 135 8.46 10.84 -10.68
N LEU A 136 7.18 10.72 -11.05
CA LEU A 136 6.44 11.77 -11.74
C LEU A 136 6.28 13.02 -10.86
N TYR A 137 6.05 12.86 -9.56
CA TYR A 137 6.04 13.94 -8.59
C TYR A 137 7.37 14.70 -8.60
N PHE A 138 8.50 14.00 -8.48
CA PHE A 138 9.82 14.65 -8.49
C PHE A 138 10.07 15.39 -9.82
N HIS A 139 9.73 14.78 -10.95
CA HIS A 139 9.88 15.40 -12.25
C HIS A 139 9.01 16.66 -12.42
N LEU A 140 7.71 16.56 -12.13
CA LEU A 140 6.79 17.68 -12.32
C LEU A 140 7.01 18.80 -11.29
N HIS A 141 7.33 18.45 -10.04
CA HIS A 141 7.53 19.43 -8.99
C HIS A 141 8.87 20.15 -9.13
N TYR A 142 9.99 19.42 -9.23
CA TYR A 142 11.32 20.03 -9.20
C TYR A 142 11.81 20.44 -10.59
N SER A 143 11.55 19.66 -11.64
CA SER A 143 12.01 20.01 -12.99
C SER A 143 11.09 21.01 -13.70
N ARG A 144 9.78 20.95 -13.46
CA ARG A 144 8.79 21.81 -14.13
C ARG A 144 8.20 22.91 -13.25
N GLY A 145 8.43 22.87 -11.93
CA GLY A 145 7.89 23.87 -11.00
C GLY A 145 6.36 23.84 -10.89
N TRP A 146 5.71 22.74 -11.24
CA TRP A 146 4.24 22.66 -11.19
C TRP A 146 3.79 22.60 -9.74
N GLY A 147 2.70 23.30 -9.40
CA GLY A 147 2.01 23.17 -8.12
C GLY A 147 1.10 21.93 -8.08
N THR A 148 0.67 21.52 -6.88
CA THR A 148 -0.12 20.29 -6.66
C THR A 148 -1.35 20.20 -7.57
N TRP A 149 -2.10 21.29 -7.73
CA TRP A 149 -3.32 21.31 -8.58
C TRP A 149 -3.08 21.05 -10.06
N LYS A 150 -1.87 21.31 -10.58
CA LYS A 150 -1.50 20.95 -11.96
C LYS A 150 -1.05 19.49 -12.08
N ARG A 151 -0.52 18.91 -11.00
CA ARG A 151 -0.03 17.52 -10.98
C ARG A 151 -1.14 16.51 -10.76
N VAL A 152 -2.10 16.81 -9.87
CA VAL A 152 -3.22 15.91 -9.52
C VAL A 152 -3.99 15.39 -10.75
N PRO A 153 -4.39 16.21 -11.73
CA PRO A 153 -5.05 15.69 -12.93
C PRO A 153 -4.21 14.67 -13.71
N VAL A 154 -2.88 14.88 -13.77
CA VAL A 154 -1.97 13.93 -14.43
C VAL A 154 -1.93 12.61 -13.66
N TYR A 155 -1.86 12.67 -12.33
CA TYR A 155 -1.88 11.46 -11.50
C TYR A 155 -3.19 10.68 -11.67
N VAL A 156 -4.33 11.35 -11.66
CA VAL A 156 -5.64 10.71 -11.83
C VAL A 156 -5.75 10.02 -13.20
N ILE A 157 -5.34 10.69 -14.28
CA ILE A 157 -5.32 10.08 -15.63
C ILE A 157 -4.40 8.86 -15.65
N PHE A 158 -3.22 8.97 -15.04
CA PHE A 158 -2.28 7.85 -14.94
C PHE A 158 -2.86 6.68 -14.13
N ILE A 159 -3.50 6.95 -12.99
CA ILE A 159 -4.13 5.93 -12.14
C ILE A 159 -5.19 5.16 -12.91
N TYR A 160 -6.11 5.85 -13.61
CA TYR A 160 -7.13 5.16 -14.42
C TYR A 160 -6.52 4.32 -15.54
N ALA A 161 -5.50 4.84 -16.24
CA ALA A 161 -4.80 4.07 -17.27
C ALA A 161 -4.08 2.84 -16.69
N TRP A 162 -3.48 2.98 -15.50
CA TRP A 162 -2.78 1.91 -14.80
C TRP A 162 -3.75 0.82 -14.31
N GLU A 163 -4.85 1.22 -13.66
CA GLU A 163 -5.92 0.34 -13.19
C GLU A 163 -6.54 -0.43 -14.35
N LEU A 164 -6.84 0.25 -15.47
CA LEU A 164 -7.35 -0.40 -16.68
C LEU A 164 -6.34 -1.41 -17.25
N SER A 165 -5.06 -1.06 -17.31
CA SER A 165 -4.00 -1.93 -17.86
C SER A 165 -3.82 -3.20 -17.02
N TRP A 166 -3.74 -3.06 -15.70
CA TRP A 166 -3.67 -4.18 -14.77
C TRP A 166 -4.95 -5.01 -14.79
N GLY A 167 -6.11 -4.36 -14.82
CA GLY A 167 -7.41 -5.02 -14.92
C GLY A 167 -7.52 -5.90 -16.15
N LEU A 168 -7.10 -5.40 -17.33
CA LEU A 168 -7.06 -6.18 -18.56
C LEU A 168 -6.09 -7.36 -18.44
N GLY A 169 -4.87 -7.13 -17.96
CA GLY A 169 -3.86 -8.17 -17.78
C GLY A 169 -4.32 -9.28 -16.83
N LEU A 170 -4.77 -8.92 -15.63
CA LEU A 170 -5.26 -9.88 -14.63
C LEU A 170 -6.50 -10.63 -15.10
N ARG A 171 -7.38 -9.99 -15.89
CA ARG A 171 -8.56 -10.65 -16.45
C ARG A 171 -8.19 -11.77 -17.42
N THR A 172 -7.09 -11.65 -18.17
CA THR A 172 -6.63 -12.75 -19.06
C THR A 172 -6.20 -14.00 -18.29
N CYS A 173 -5.72 -13.84 -17.05
CA CYS A 173 -5.31 -14.94 -16.18
C CYS A 173 -6.39 -15.37 -15.17
N GLY A 174 -7.61 -14.81 -15.25
CA GLY A 174 -8.66 -15.05 -14.25
C GLY A 174 -8.35 -14.50 -12.84
N ALA A 175 -7.34 -13.65 -12.71
CA ALA A 175 -6.83 -13.13 -11.45
C ALA A 175 -7.44 -11.77 -11.04
N CYS A 176 -8.27 -11.16 -11.91
CA CYS A 176 -8.93 -9.89 -11.62
C CYS A 176 -9.89 -10.05 -10.43
N SER A 177 -9.62 -9.33 -9.34
CA SER A 177 -10.36 -9.41 -8.09
C SER A 177 -11.54 -8.45 -7.99
N TRP A 178 -11.68 -7.49 -8.92
CA TRP A 178 -12.75 -6.50 -8.92
C TRP A 178 -13.57 -6.50 -10.20
N ASP A 179 -14.82 -6.02 -10.08
CA ASP A 179 -15.74 -5.77 -11.19
C ASP A 179 -16.71 -4.62 -10.85
N TYR A 180 -16.55 -3.51 -11.55
CA TYR A 180 -17.36 -2.30 -11.41
C TYR A 180 -18.52 -2.21 -12.40
N SER A 181 -18.88 -3.30 -13.09
CA SER A 181 -19.96 -3.31 -14.10
C SER A 181 -21.32 -2.85 -13.53
N HIS A 182 -21.50 -2.96 -12.22
CA HIS A 182 -22.71 -2.55 -11.50
C HIS A 182 -22.78 -1.03 -11.24
N TYR A 183 -21.67 -0.29 -11.35
CA TYR A 183 -21.65 1.16 -11.19
C TYR A 183 -21.93 1.87 -12.53
N PRO A 184 -22.60 3.03 -12.51
CA PRO A 184 -22.72 3.87 -13.70
C PRO A 184 -21.34 4.41 -14.11
N LEU A 185 -21.21 4.83 -15.37
CA LEU A 185 -19.97 5.40 -15.92
C LEU A 185 -18.75 4.46 -15.76
N ASN A 186 -19.01 3.14 -15.70
CA ASN A 186 -17.95 2.15 -15.76
C ASN A 186 -17.46 1.96 -17.19
N PHE A 187 -16.19 1.59 -17.32
CA PHE A 187 -15.61 1.18 -18.59
C PHE A 187 -15.08 -0.25 -18.46
N MET A 188 -15.67 -1.16 -19.23
CA MET A 188 -15.39 -2.61 -19.22
C MET A 188 -15.52 -3.28 -17.83
N GLY A 189 -16.24 -2.65 -16.89
CA GLY A 189 -16.25 -3.06 -15.49
C GLY A 189 -14.88 -3.00 -14.79
N LEU A 190 -13.86 -2.39 -15.39
CA LEU A 190 -12.50 -2.34 -14.85
C LEU A 190 -12.17 -1.02 -14.17
N ILE A 191 -12.76 0.07 -14.64
CA ILE A 191 -12.66 1.40 -14.03
C ILE A 191 -14.06 2.01 -13.93
N THR A 192 -14.28 2.90 -12.96
CA THR A 192 -15.51 3.70 -12.88
C THR A 192 -15.19 5.17 -12.58
N LEU A 193 -15.79 6.07 -13.36
CA LEU A 193 -15.63 7.51 -13.13
C LEU A 193 -16.28 7.98 -11.82
N LEU A 194 -17.13 7.15 -11.21
CA LEU A 194 -17.71 7.44 -9.90
C LEU A 194 -16.62 7.54 -8.80
N TYR A 195 -15.49 6.87 -8.97
CA TYR A 195 -14.38 6.89 -8.02
C TYR A 195 -13.45 8.11 -8.20
N LEU A 196 -13.73 8.98 -9.18
CA LEU A 196 -12.94 10.19 -9.43
C LEU A 196 -12.70 11.05 -8.17
N PRO A 197 -13.69 11.32 -7.28
CA PRO A 197 -13.43 12.06 -6.05
C PRO A 197 -12.43 11.37 -5.13
N GLY A 198 -12.53 10.03 -5.03
CA GLY A 198 -11.58 9.20 -4.26
C GLY A 198 -10.17 9.26 -4.85
N TRP A 199 -10.03 9.18 -6.17
CA TRP A 199 -8.73 9.28 -6.83
C TRP A 199 -8.10 10.67 -6.73
N ILE A 200 -8.89 11.74 -6.74
CA ILE A 200 -8.40 13.10 -6.47
C ILE A 200 -7.86 13.18 -5.04
N PHE A 201 -8.62 12.68 -4.06
CA PHE A 201 -8.19 12.65 -2.66
C PHE A 201 -6.89 11.86 -2.50
N LEU A 202 -6.83 10.64 -3.07
CA LEU A 202 -5.65 9.79 -2.99
C LEU A 202 -4.45 10.42 -3.71
N SER A 203 -4.67 11.12 -4.83
CA SER A 203 -3.61 11.84 -5.55
C SER A 203 -3.01 12.98 -4.73
N VAL A 204 -3.86 13.76 -4.02
CA VAL A 204 -3.39 14.80 -3.09
C VAL A 204 -2.64 14.17 -1.91
N TYR A 205 -3.19 13.08 -1.36
CA TYR A 205 -2.55 12.34 -0.28
C TYR A 205 -1.17 11.78 -0.69
N GLN A 206 -1.06 11.16 -1.85
CA GLN A 206 0.20 10.64 -2.40
C GLN A 206 1.22 11.77 -2.64
N ASP A 207 0.76 12.94 -3.07
CA ASP A 207 1.60 14.14 -3.24
C ASP A 207 2.15 14.61 -1.89
N LEU A 208 1.33 14.66 -0.84
CA LEU A 208 1.77 14.96 0.54
C LEU A 208 2.71 13.88 1.09
N LEU A 209 2.41 12.61 0.84
CA LEU A 209 3.24 11.49 1.27
C LEU A 209 4.63 11.55 0.63
N SER A 210 4.70 11.83 -0.67
CA SER A 210 5.97 12.00 -1.41
C SER A 210 6.80 13.16 -0.85
N ASN A 211 6.15 14.28 -0.50
CA ASN A 211 6.79 15.40 0.20
C ASN A 211 7.36 14.98 1.57
N VAL A 212 6.61 14.20 2.36
CA VAL A 212 7.05 13.72 3.68
C VAL A 212 8.19 12.73 3.55
N LEU A 213 8.08 11.73 2.67
CA LEU A 213 9.12 10.72 2.43
C LEU A 213 10.42 11.35 1.94
N TRP A 214 10.35 12.41 1.14
CA TRP A 214 11.53 13.17 0.73
C TRP A 214 12.25 13.83 1.92
N ARG A 215 11.52 14.30 2.93
CA ARG A 215 12.09 14.92 4.14
C ARG A 215 12.66 13.91 5.12
N VAL A 216 12.25 12.65 5.04
CA VAL A 216 12.81 11.58 5.88
C VAL A 216 14.17 11.18 5.34
N GLN A 217 15.22 11.72 5.96
CA GLN A 217 16.61 11.33 5.67
C GLN A 217 16.95 10.04 6.41
N TYR A 218 17.54 9.08 5.70
CA TYR A 218 18.11 7.89 6.30
C TYR A 218 19.41 8.28 7.01
N VAL A 219 19.44 8.09 8.33
CA VAL A 219 20.67 8.22 9.12
C VAL A 219 21.13 6.79 9.41
N PRO A 220 22.26 6.33 8.82
CA PRO A 220 22.80 5.03 9.17
C PRO A 220 23.16 5.01 10.66
N ALA A 221 22.80 3.93 11.36
CA ALA A 221 23.32 3.68 12.69
C ALA A 221 24.79 3.26 12.56
N ASN A 222 25.69 4.10 13.07
CA ASN A 222 27.12 3.80 13.21
C ASN A 222 27.38 2.78 14.32
#